data_AF-A0A1Z4IK03-F1
#
_entry.id   AF-A0A1Z4IK03-F1
#
_cell.length_a   1.000
_cell.length_b   1.000
_cell.length_c   1.000
_cell.angle_alpha   90.00
_cell.angle_beta   90.00
_cell.angle_gamma   90.00
#
_symmetry.space_group_name_H-M   'P 1'
#
loop_
_entity.id
_entity.type
_entity.pdbx_description
1 polymer ?
#
loop_
_entity_poly.entity_id
_entity_poly.type
_entity_poly.pdbx_seq_one_letter_code
_entity_poly.pdbx_strand_id
1 'polypeptide(L)'
;MDELVNKLAGLGVAGLVLVGLVATSSYAGAVAITTSLAILGGPFGMIGGAVALTLIAAISSAIAKYGVETLAKSVVKKLKESGRSEASIIQEINSFPMITNGLRSQLREYVRQV
;
A
#
# COMPACT_ATOMS: atom_id res chain seq x y z
N MET A 1 -3.09 3.24 -14.56
CA MET A 1 -3.33 3.59 -13.15
C MET A 1 -4.43 2.70 -12.57
N ASP A 2 -5.53 2.49 -13.29
CA ASP A 2 -6.66 1.66 -12.87
C ASP A 2 -6.29 0.21 -12.51
N GLU A 3 -5.40 -0.42 -13.27
CA GLU A 3 -4.96 -1.78 -12.97
C GLU A 3 -4.18 -1.86 -11.66
N LEU A 4 -3.27 -0.90 -11.41
CA LEU A 4 -2.52 -0.80 -10.16
C LEU A 4 -3.48 -0.54 -8.99
N VAL A 5 -4.41 0.40 -9.15
CA VAL A 5 -5.43 0.72 -8.14
C VAL A 5 -6.32 -0.49 -7.86
N ASN A 6 -6.71 -1.25 -8.88
CA ASN A 6 -7.46 -2.51 -8.70
C ASN A 6 -6.66 -3.55 -7.93
N LYS A 7 -5.37 -3.75 -8.26
CA LYS A 7 -4.51 -4.69 -7.52
C LYS A 7 -4.34 -4.27 -6.07
N LEU A 8 -4.13 -2.98 -5.81
CA LEU A 8 -4.01 -2.42 -4.46
C LEU A 8 -5.34 -2.49 -3.68
N ALA A 9 -6.48 -2.23 -4.32
CA ALA A 9 -7.79 -2.36 -3.70
C ALA A 9 -8.14 -3.83 -3.43
N GLY A 10 -7.69 -4.76 -4.28
CA GLY A 10 -7.80 -6.20 -4.06
C GLY A 10 -7.00 -6.69 -2.85
N LEU A 11 -5.91 -5.99 -2.50
CA LEU A 11 -5.15 -6.19 -1.26
C LEU A 11 -5.82 -5.53 -0.03
N GLY A 12 -6.91 -4.79 -0.21
CA GLY A 12 -7.61 -4.12 0.88
C GLY A 12 -6.79 -2.99 1.51
N VAL A 13 -6.89 -2.86 2.83
CA VAL A 13 -6.12 -1.88 3.61
C VAL A 13 -4.62 -2.14 3.55
N ALA A 14 -4.19 -3.39 3.37
CA ALA A 14 -2.79 -3.72 3.20
C ALA A 14 -2.19 -3.03 1.96
N GLY A 15 -2.96 -2.87 0.87
CA GLY A 15 -2.52 -2.14 -0.31
C GLY A 15 -2.33 -0.63 -0.05
N LEU A 16 -3.20 -0.03 0.76
CA LEU A 16 -3.08 1.37 1.18
C LEU A 16 -1.85 1.60 2.08
N VAL A 17 -1.62 0.67 3.01
CA VAL A 17 -0.41 0.66 3.86
C VAL A 17 0.84 0.51 2.99
N LEU A 18 0.81 -0.35 1.97
CA LEU A 18 1.93 -0.54 1.04
C LEU A 18 2.28 0.76 0.29
N VAL A 19 1.28 1.50 -0.21
CA VAL A 19 1.50 2.82 -0.84
C VAL A 19 2.17 3.78 0.14
N GLY A 20 1.68 3.84 1.38
CA GLY A 20 2.26 4.68 2.41
C GLY A 20 3.68 4.28 2.82
N LEU A 21 3.97 2.99 2.87
CA LEU A 21 5.31 2.47 3.13
C LEU A 21 6.27 2.81 1.98
N VAL A 22 5.86 2.62 0.72
CA VAL A 22 6.69 2.99 -0.45
C VAL A 22 6.93 4.50 -0.51
N ALA A 23 5.93 5.31 -0.14
CA ALA A 23 6.08 6.75 -0.07
C ALA A 23 7.04 7.23 1.03
N THR A 24 7.11 6.51 2.15
CA THR A 24 7.98 6.86 3.30
C THR A 24 9.35 6.17 3.25
N SER A 25 9.51 5.12 2.43
CA SER A 25 10.77 4.42 2.28
C SER A 25 11.67 5.10 1.25
N SER A 26 12.78 5.68 1.71
CA SER A 26 13.86 6.10 0.84
C SER A 26 14.37 4.90 0.03
N TYR A 27 14.69 5.12 -1.26
CA TYR A 27 15.02 4.12 -2.29
C TYR A 27 15.97 2.97 -1.87
N ALA A 28 16.82 3.18 -0.86
CA ALA A 28 17.70 2.16 -0.27
C ALA A 28 16.97 1.09 0.58
N GLY A 29 15.80 1.40 1.14
CA GLY A 29 14.98 0.47 1.94
C GLY A 29 14.19 -0.53 1.09
N ALA A 30 13.93 -0.22 -0.18
CA ALA A 30 13.19 -1.11 -1.08
C ALA A 30 13.92 -2.46 -1.26
N VAL A 31 15.25 -2.44 -1.39
CA VAL A 31 16.07 -3.66 -1.50
C VAL A 31 16.06 -4.46 -0.19
N ALA A 32 16.11 -3.79 0.96
CA ALA A 32 16.06 -4.44 2.28
C ALA A 32 14.67 -5.04 2.60
N ILE A 33 13.58 -4.39 2.18
CA ILE A 33 12.23 -4.94 2.27
C ILE A 33 12.12 -6.18 1.36
N THR A 34 12.70 -6.12 0.16
CA THR A 34 12.70 -7.24 -0.79
C THR A 34 13.44 -8.46 -0.27
N THR A 35 14.63 -8.29 0.32
CA THR A 35 15.41 -9.39 0.89
C THR A 35 14.71 -9.97 2.12
N SER A 36 14.15 -9.13 2.98
CA SER A 36 13.38 -9.56 4.16
C SER A 36 12.11 -10.31 3.77
N LEU A 37 11.41 -9.89 2.70
CA LEU A 37 10.19 -10.54 2.20
C LEU A 37 10.48 -11.86 1.48
N ALA A 38 11.60 -11.96 0.74
CA ALA A 38 12.08 -13.20 0.16
C ALA A 38 12.43 -14.24 1.24
N ILE A 39 12.94 -13.79 2.39
CA ILE A 39 13.23 -14.63 3.56
C ILE A 39 11.94 -15.02 4.31
N LEU A 40 10.96 -14.12 4.38
CA LEU A 40 9.65 -14.35 5.02
C LEU A 40 8.68 -15.23 4.20
N GLY A 41 8.96 -15.46 2.90
CA GLY A 41 8.04 -16.13 1.95
C GLY A 41 8.07 -17.67 1.91
N GLY A 42 8.93 -18.35 2.70
CA GLY A 42 9.02 -19.82 2.67
C GLY A 42 9.26 -20.39 1.26
N PRO A 43 8.79 -21.61 0.91
CA PRO A 43 9.05 -22.25 -0.39
C PRO A 43 8.49 -21.50 -1.62
N PHE A 44 7.67 -20.46 -1.44
CA PHE A 44 7.22 -19.54 -2.50
C PHE A 44 8.04 -18.24 -2.58
N GLY A 45 9.12 -18.12 -1.80
CA GLY A 45 9.84 -16.87 -1.54
C GLY A 45 10.32 -16.12 -2.78
N MET A 46 10.66 -16.81 -3.87
CA MET A 46 11.06 -16.17 -5.12
C MET A 46 9.86 -15.59 -5.90
N ILE A 47 8.73 -16.31 -5.93
CA ILE A 47 7.52 -15.85 -6.65
C ILE A 47 6.84 -14.73 -5.87
N GLY A 48 6.68 -14.89 -4.56
CA GLY A 48 6.13 -13.86 -3.68
C GLY A 48 6.98 -12.59 -3.71
N GLY A 49 8.31 -12.74 -3.68
CA GLY A 49 9.26 -11.64 -3.84
C GLY A 49 9.10 -10.92 -5.17
N ALA A 50 9.04 -11.64 -6.29
CA ALA A 50 8.90 -11.05 -7.63
C ALA A 50 7.58 -10.27 -7.79
N VAL A 51 6.46 -10.80 -7.27
CA VAL A 51 5.17 -10.11 -7.30
C VAL A 51 5.21 -8.82 -6.48
N ALA A 52 5.78 -8.87 -5.28
CA ALA A 52 5.92 -7.70 -4.42
C ALA A 52 6.83 -6.62 -5.03
N LEU A 53 7.97 -7.00 -5.60
CA LEU A 53 8.87 -6.11 -6.35
C LEU A 53 8.14 -5.39 -7.48
N THR A 54 7.34 -6.14 -8.25
CA THR A 54 6.61 -5.58 -9.39
C THR A 54 5.57 -4.56 -8.93
N LEU A 55 4.87 -4.84 -7.82
CA LEU A 55 3.94 -3.91 -7.18
C LEU A 55 4.66 -2.66 -6.68
N ILE A 56 5.78 -2.82 -5.95
CA ILE A 56 6.56 -1.69 -5.43
C ILE A 56 7.07 -0.82 -6.57
N ALA A 57 7.62 -1.41 -7.63
CA ALA A 57 8.08 -0.66 -8.81
C ALA A 57 6.94 0.11 -9.48
N ALA A 58 5.75 -0.51 -9.61
CA ALA A 58 4.57 0.15 -10.16
C ALA A 58 4.07 1.29 -9.28
N ILE A 59 4.07 1.11 -7.95
CA ILE A 59 3.71 2.15 -6.97
C ILE A 59 4.70 3.31 -7.05
N SER A 60 6.01 3.06 -7.05
CA SER A 60 7.04 4.10 -7.18
C SER A 60 6.88 4.91 -8.47
N SER A 61 6.60 4.23 -9.59
CA SER A 61 6.33 4.90 -10.87
C SER A 61 5.06 5.76 -10.83
N ALA A 62 4.00 5.26 -10.19
CA ALA A 62 2.76 6.00 -10.01
C ALA A 62 2.92 7.20 -9.07
N ILE A 63 3.67 7.06 -7.98
CA ILE A 63 4.00 8.16 -7.06
C ILE A 63 4.81 9.23 -7.79
N ALA A 64 5.81 8.83 -8.58
CA ALA A 64 6.63 9.78 -9.35
C ALA A 64 5.82 10.56 -10.39
N LYS A 65 4.78 9.94 -10.98
CA LYS A 65 3.94 10.57 -12.02
C LYS A 65 2.76 11.37 -11.48
N TYR A 66 2.12 10.92 -10.40
CA TYR A 66 0.82 11.43 -9.94
C TYR A 66 0.83 11.95 -8.50
N GLY A 67 1.92 11.71 -7.76
CA GLY A 67 2.01 11.99 -6.34
C GLY A 67 1.38 10.90 -5.46
N VAL A 68 1.81 10.86 -4.21
CA VAL A 68 1.35 9.90 -3.20
C VAL A 68 -0.13 10.07 -2.89
N GLU A 69 -0.57 11.31 -2.73
CA GLU A 69 -1.94 11.65 -2.34
C GLU A 69 -2.96 11.17 -3.39
N THR A 70 -2.71 11.45 -4.67
CA THR A 70 -3.58 11.03 -5.78
C THR A 70 -3.72 9.51 -5.84
N LEU A 71 -2.61 8.79 -5.67
CA LEU A 71 -2.62 7.32 -5.68
C LEU A 71 -3.37 6.75 -4.47
N ALA A 72 -3.09 7.25 -3.27
CA ALA A 72 -3.75 6.81 -2.04
C ALA A 72 -5.26 7.06 -2.10
N LYS A 73 -5.69 8.26 -2.50
CA LYS A 73 -7.10 8.61 -2.67
C LYS A 73 -7.81 7.73 -3.69
N SER A 74 -7.14 7.40 -4.79
CA SER A 74 -7.70 6.50 -5.81
C SER A 74 -7.93 5.08 -5.27
N VAL A 75 -7.02 4.57 -4.44
CA VAL A 75 -7.18 3.27 -3.76
C VAL A 75 -8.31 3.31 -2.74
N VAL A 76 -8.40 4.36 -1.92
CA VAL A 76 -9.53 4.58 -1.00
C VAL A 76 -10.85 4.59 -1.74
N LYS A 77 -10.94 5.36 -2.83
CA LYS A 77 -12.16 5.48 -3.63
C LYS A 77 -12.62 4.11 -4.13
N LYS A 78 -11.68 3.31 -4.65
CA LYS A 78 -11.96 1.94 -5.11
C LYS A 78 -12.43 1.02 -3.99
N LEU A 79 -11.90 1.18 -2.77
CA LEU A 79 -12.34 0.42 -1.58
C LEU A 79 -13.76 0.82 -1.16
N LYS A 80 -14.11 2.11 -1.23
CA LYS A 80 -15.47 2.57 -0.96
C LYS A 80 -16.45 2.06 -2.03
N GLU A 81 -16.06 2.08 -3.29
CA GLU A 81 -16.84 1.52 -4.42
C GLU A 81 -17.06 0.00 -4.29
N SER A 82 -16.13 -0.74 -3.66
CA SER A 82 -16.30 -2.17 -3.38
C SER A 82 -17.16 -2.48 -2.15
N GLY A 83 -17.80 -1.46 -1.56
CA GLY A 83 -18.74 -1.60 -0.44
C GLY A 83 -18.10 -1.51 0.95
N ARG A 84 -16.81 -1.14 1.06
CA ARG A 84 -16.17 -0.93 2.36
C ARG A 84 -16.56 0.43 2.93
N SER A 85 -17.05 0.44 4.17
CA SER A 85 -17.32 1.68 4.89
C SER A 85 -16.02 2.34 5.34
N GLU A 86 -16.03 3.66 5.41
CA GLU A 86 -14.92 4.44 5.95
C GLU A 86 -14.52 3.96 7.36
N ALA A 87 -15.51 3.68 8.23
CA ALA A 87 -15.28 3.18 9.57
C ALA A 87 -14.51 1.85 9.58
N SER A 88 -14.85 0.92 8.67
CA SER A 88 -14.16 -0.37 8.54
C SER A 88 -12.72 -0.18 8.09
N ILE A 89 -12.48 0.68 7.10
CA ILE A 89 -11.14 0.99 6.59
C ILE A 89 -10.27 1.62 7.70
N ILE A 90 -10.81 2.60 8.42
CA ILE A 90 -10.10 3.26 9.54
C ILE A 90 -9.82 2.28 10.67
N GLN A 91 -10.76 1.41 11.02
CA GLN A 91 -10.58 0.39 12.05
C GLN A 91 -9.46 -0.58 11.69
N GLU A 92 -9.40 -1.03 10.44
CA GLU A 92 -8.37 -1.96 9.97
C GLU A 92 -6.99 -1.28 9.86
N ILE A 93 -6.93 0.00 9.47
CA ILE A 93 -5.71 0.82 9.58
C ILE A 93 -5.24 0.88 11.03
N ASN A 94 -6.17 0.99 11.99
CA ASN A 94 -5.84 1.03 13.42
C ASN A 94 -5.43 -0.35 13.99
N SER A 95 -5.89 -1.44 13.39
CA SER A 95 -5.51 -2.79 13.81
C SER A 95 -4.23 -3.28 13.12
N PHE A 96 -3.73 -2.56 12.11
CA PHE A 96 -2.57 -3.00 11.35
C PHE A 96 -1.28 -3.00 12.21
N PRO A 97 -0.62 -4.15 12.37
CA PRO A 97 0.66 -4.24 13.08
C PRO A 97 1.79 -3.61 12.24
N MET A 98 2.90 -3.24 12.88
CA MET A 98 4.13 -2.74 12.21
C MET A 98 4.02 -1.41 11.43
N ILE A 99 3.01 -0.55 11.67
CA ILE A 99 2.98 0.82 11.11
C ILE A 99 3.20 1.88 12.20
N THR A 100 3.90 2.97 11.86
CA THR A 100 4.11 4.09 12.78
C THR A 100 2.84 4.93 12.95
N ASN A 101 2.72 5.64 14.08
CA ASN A 101 1.58 6.53 14.35
C ASN A 101 1.44 7.64 13.30
N GLY A 102 2.56 8.14 12.76
CA GLY A 102 2.57 9.13 11.68
C GLY A 102 1.93 8.59 10.40
N LEU A 103 2.36 7.41 9.95
CA LEU A 103 1.79 6.75 8.77
C LEU A 103 0.30 6.46 8.96
N ARG A 104 -0.09 6.01 10.15
CA ARG A 104 -1.48 5.75 10.52
C ARG A 104 -2.35 7.01 10.47
N SER A 105 -1.80 8.17 10.84
CA SER A 105 -2.51 9.45 10.75
C SER A 105 -2.72 9.85 9.29
N GLN A 106 -1.67 9.76 8.47
CA GLN A 106 -1.74 10.10 7.04
C GLN A 106 -2.74 9.21 6.29
N LEU A 107 -2.74 7.90 6.55
CA LEU A 107 -3.69 6.98 5.92
C LEU A 107 -5.14 7.32 6.30
N ARG A 108 -5.40 7.67 7.56
CA ARG A 108 -6.74 8.12 8.00
C ARG A 108 -7.16 9.41 7.31
N GLU A 109 -6.23 10.32 7.10
CA GLU A 109 -6.49 11.57 6.39
C GLU A 109 -6.86 11.33 4.93
N TYR A 110 -6.15 10.45 4.22
CA TYR A 110 -6.52 10.07 2.85
C TYR A 110 -7.91 9.43 2.78
N VAL A 111 -8.31 8.66 3.80
CA VAL A 111 -9.65 8.06 3.84
C VAL A 111 -10.75 9.11 4.01
N ARG A 112 -10.51 10.12 4.87
CA ARG A 112 -11.48 11.19 5.15
C ARG A 112 -11.65 12.21 4.02
N GLN A 113 -10.65 12.31 3.14
CA GLN A 113 -10.63 13.28 2.03
C GLN A 113 -11.26 12.74 0.73
N VAL A 114 -11.83 11.54 0.75
CA VAL A 114 -12.49 10.83 -0.37
C VAL A 114 -13.88 10.42 0.05
#